data_AF-A0A529FDY2-F1
#
_entry.id   AF-A0A529FDY2-F1
#
_cell.length_a   1.000
_cell.length_b   1.000
_cell.length_c   1.000
_cell.angle_alpha   90.00
_cell.angle_beta   90.00
_cell.angle_gamma   90.00
#
_symmetry.space_group_name_H-M   'P 1'
#
loop_
_entity.id
_entity.type
_entity.pdbx_description
1 polymer ?
#
loop_
_entity_poly.entity_id
_entity_poly.type
_entity_poly.pdbx_seq_one_letter_code
_entity_poly.pdbx_strand_id
1 'polypeptide(L)'
;SNAHALARYAALCQEAGIVPIVEPEVLMDGAHGIDTCYEVSKATLLKLYSELYAARVVLEGTILKPNMVISGKKSGKLDSPEIVAEKTIKLFRETVPAAVAGIAFLSGGQSDEEATANLNAINAIGQHPWKLTFSYG
;
A
#
# COMPACT_ATOMS: atom_id res chain seq x y z
N SER A 1 -14.77 -10.39 -6.15
CA SER A 1 -13.32 -10.12 -6.13
C SER A 1 -12.99 -9.22 -4.94
N ASN A 2 -11.73 -9.24 -4.44
CA ASN A 2 -11.33 -8.53 -3.22
C ASN A 2 -11.51 -7.00 -3.32
N ALA A 3 -11.10 -6.38 -4.43
CA ALA A 3 -11.25 -4.93 -4.64
C ALA A 3 -12.71 -4.45 -4.58
N HIS A 4 -13.64 -5.21 -5.19
CA HIS A 4 -15.07 -4.90 -5.13
C HIS A 4 -15.62 -5.01 -3.70
N ALA A 5 -15.17 -6.01 -2.92
CA ALA A 5 -15.57 -6.15 -1.52
C ALA A 5 -15.03 -4.99 -0.66
N LEU A 6 -13.76 -4.60 -0.84
CA LEU A 6 -13.14 -3.45 -0.17
C LEU A 6 -13.86 -2.14 -0.49
N ALA A 7 -14.28 -1.94 -1.73
CA ALA A 7 -15.01 -0.74 -2.13
C ALA A 7 -16.40 -0.65 -1.47
N ARG A 8 -17.13 -1.76 -1.41
CA ARG A 8 -18.41 -1.83 -0.68
C ARG A 8 -18.23 -1.61 0.82
N TYR A 9 -17.20 -2.21 1.42
CA TYR A 9 -16.84 -1.98 2.81
C TYR A 9 -16.58 -0.49 3.08
N ALA A 10 -15.75 0.14 2.25
CA ALA A 10 -15.38 1.54 2.42
C ALA A 10 -16.59 2.47 2.31
N ALA A 11 -17.50 2.23 1.35
CA ALA A 11 -18.73 2.99 1.21
C ALA A 11 -19.64 2.85 2.45
N LEU A 12 -19.82 1.64 2.98
CA LEU A 12 -20.64 1.39 4.18
C LEU A 12 -20.03 2.02 5.44
N CYS A 13 -18.69 1.99 5.57
CA CYS A 13 -18.01 2.70 6.65
C CYS A 13 -18.31 4.20 6.59
N GLN A 14 -18.18 4.82 5.41
CA GLN A 14 -18.44 6.25 5.25
C GLN A 14 -19.90 6.61 5.52
N GLU A 15 -20.86 5.78 5.08
CA GLU A 15 -22.28 5.95 5.41
C GLU A 15 -22.54 5.91 6.92
N ALA A 16 -21.78 5.08 7.65
CA ALA A 16 -21.85 4.98 9.10
C ALA A 16 -21.00 6.04 9.85
N GLY A 17 -20.34 6.97 9.15
CA GLY A 17 -19.46 7.97 9.78
C GLY A 17 -18.12 7.41 10.29
N ILE A 18 -17.68 6.28 9.76
CA ILE A 18 -16.41 5.61 10.11
C ILE A 18 -15.41 5.82 8.96
N VAL A 19 -14.16 6.13 9.30
CA VAL A 19 -13.07 6.20 8.32
C VAL A 19 -12.61 4.77 7.96
N PRO A 20 -12.79 4.31 6.71
CA PRO A 20 -12.29 3.01 6.29
C PRO A 20 -10.77 3.01 6.10
N ILE A 21 -10.13 1.98 6.66
CA ILE A 21 -8.78 1.57 6.27
C ILE A 21 -8.94 0.49 5.18
N VAL A 22 -8.41 0.76 3.99
CA VAL A 22 -8.54 -0.12 2.83
C VAL A 22 -7.24 -0.88 2.64
N GLU A 23 -7.26 -2.20 2.82
CA GLU A 23 -6.07 -3.06 2.86
C GLU A 23 -6.06 -4.08 1.70
N PRO A 24 -5.53 -3.72 0.52
CA PRO A 24 -5.40 -4.61 -0.62
C PRO A 24 -4.05 -5.35 -0.60
N GLU A 25 -3.78 -6.14 0.44
CA GLU A 25 -2.47 -6.78 0.62
C GLU A 25 -2.10 -7.72 -0.53
N VAL A 26 -0.91 -7.50 -1.12
CA VAL A 26 -0.21 -8.48 -1.96
C VAL A 26 0.77 -9.23 -1.08
N LEU A 27 0.56 -10.55 -0.93
CA LEU A 27 1.35 -11.39 -0.04
C LEU A 27 2.81 -11.49 -0.50
N MET A 28 3.75 -11.37 0.45
CA MET A 28 5.18 -11.58 0.22
C MET A 28 5.58 -13.05 0.02
N ASP A 29 4.63 -13.98 0.03
CA ASP A 29 4.91 -15.40 -0.13
C ASP A 29 5.43 -15.72 -1.54
N GLY A 30 6.50 -16.51 -1.58
CA GLY A 30 7.07 -17.04 -2.81
C GLY A 30 8.48 -16.54 -3.10
N ALA A 31 9.00 -16.94 -4.27
CA ALA A 31 10.37 -16.66 -4.71
C ALA A 31 10.45 -15.55 -5.78
N HIS A 32 9.41 -14.72 -5.86
CA HIS A 32 9.31 -13.63 -6.83
C HIS A 32 10.27 -12.49 -6.48
N GLY A 33 10.75 -11.77 -7.49
CA GLY A 33 11.57 -10.57 -7.29
C GLY A 33 10.73 -9.32 -7.05
N ILE A 34 11.39 -8.26 -6.61
CA ILE A 34 10.78 -6.95 -6.36
C ILE A 34 9.99 -6.39 -7.55
N ASP A 35 10.44 -6.60 -8.78
CA ASP A 35 9.73 -6.12 -9.98
C ASP A 35 8.40 -6.83 -10.19
N THR A 36 8.32 -8.13 -9.86
CA THR A 36 7.04 -8.85 -9.90
C THR A 36 6.08 -8.33 -8.83
N CYS A 37 6.58 -8.06 -7.61
CA CYS A 37 5.79 -7.43 -6.56
C CYS A 37 5.27 -6.06 -6.99
N TYR A 38 6.12 -5.27 -7.66
CA TYR A 38 5.75 -3.96 -8.23
C TYR A 38 4.58 -4.07 -9.22
N GLU A 39 4.68 -4.96 -10.22
CA GLU A 39 3.64 -5.10 -11.26
C GLU A 39 2.31 -5.61 -10.70
N VAL A 40 2.36 -6.58 -9.79
CA VAL A 40 1.14 -7.13 -9.15
C VAL A 40 0.49 -6.08 -8.24
N SER A 41 1.29 -5.36 -7.45
CA SER A 41 0.80 -4.26 -6.60
C SER A 41 0.20 -3.14 -7.46
N LYS A 42 0.78 -2.83 -8.62
CA LYS A 42 0.24 -1.84 -9.57
C LYS A 42 -1.12 -2.24 -10.10
N ALA A 43 -1.26 -3.46 -10.60
CA ALA A 43 -2.55 -3.96 -11.08
C ALA A 43 -3.61 -3.96 -9.96
N THR A 44 -3.21 -4.34 -8.75
CA THR A 44 -4.07 -4.39 -7.56
C THR A 44 -4.57 -2.99 -7.18
N LEU A 45 -3.67 -2.00 -7.08
CA LEU A 45 -4.03 -0.63 -6.71
C LEU A 45 -4.90 0.05 -7.78
N LEU A 46 -4.57 -0.11 -9.07
CA LEU A 46 -5.40 0.40 -10.16
C LEU A 46 -6.82 -0.18 -10.11
N LYS A 47 -6.92 -1.49 -9.84
CA LYS A 47 -8.23 -2.14 -9.69
C LYS A 47 -8.97 -1.65 -8.46
N LEU A 48 -8.28 -1.48 -7.33
CA LEU A 48 -8.87 -0.96 -6.10
C LEU A 48 -9.48 0.43 -6.31
N TYR A 49 -8.71 1.38 -6.84
CA TYR A 49 -9.21 2.75 -7.03
C TYR A 49 -10.32 2.84 -8.08
N SER A 50 -10.30 1.98 -9.10
CA SER A 50 -11.43 1.84 -10.03
C SER A 50 -12.72 1.39 -9.32
N GLU A 51 -12.64 0.42 -8.40
CA GLU A 51 -13.79 -0.06 -7.64
C GLU A 51 -14.26 0.96 -6.59
N LEU A 52 -13.33 1.64 -5.90
CA LEU A 52 -13.65 2.71 -4.95
C LEU A 52 -14.38 3.88 -5.64
N TYR A 53 -13.93 4.25 -6.84
CA TYR A 53 -14.60 5.25 -7.65
C TYR A 53 -16.01 4.80 -8.05
N ALA A 54 -16.17 3.56 -8.53
CA ALA A 54 -17.48 3.01 -8.90
C ALA A 54 -18.46 2.97 -7.71
N ALA A 55 -17.95 2.71 -6.50
CA ALA A 55 -18.72 2.73 -5.27
C ALA A 55 -18.91 4.15 -4.68
N ARG A 56 -18.42 5.21 -5.35
CA ARG A 56 -18.53 6.62 -4.94
C ARG A 56 -17.92 6.92 -3.57
N VAL A 57 -16.81 6.24 -3.24
CA VAL A 57 -16.08 6.48 -1.99
C VAL A 57 -15.36 7.82 -2.06
N VAL A 58 -15.48 8.63 -0.99
CA VAL A 58 -14.79 9.93 -0.85
C VAL A 58 -13.36 9.67 -0.37
N LEU A 59 -12.35 9.86 -1.22
CA LEU A 59 -10.98 9.43 -0.94
C LEU A 59 -10.31 10.21 0.21
N GLU A 60 -10.70 11.48 0.39
CA GLU A 60 -10.29 12.35 1.49
C GLU A 60 -10.68 11.80 2.87
N GLY A 61 -11.65 10.89 2.91
CA GLY A 61 -12.08 10.17 4.10
C GLY A 61 -11.61 8.73 4.13
N THR A 62 -10.48 8.38 3.50
CA THR A 62 -9.93 7.01 3.49
C THR A 62 -8.47 6.98 3.90
N ILE A 63 -8.06 5.85 4.48
CA ILE A 63 -6.64 5.49 4.68
C ILE A 63 -6.34 4.26 3.84
N LEU A 64 -5.25 4.30 3.06
CA LEU A 64 -4.73 3.11 2.39
C LEU A 64 -3.80 2.36 3.35
N LYS A 65 -3.94 1.04 3.45
CA LYS A 65 -3.00 0.15 4.16
C LYS A 65 -2.39 -0.85 3.18
N PRO A 66 -1.33 -0.48 2.47
CA PRO A 66 -0.71 -1.33 1.46
C PRO A 66 0.52 -2.08 2.03
N ASN A 67 0.97 -3.11 1.32
CA ASN A 67 2.31 -3.65 1.48
C ASN A 67 3.36 -2.70 0.88
N MET A 68 4.61 -2.79 1.35
CA MET A 68 5.77 -2.21 0.67
C MET A 68 6.13 -3.05 -0.57
N VAL A 69 6.83 -2.45 -1.53
CA VAL A 69 7.32 -3.18 -2.71
C VAL A 69 8.64 -3.84 -2.36
N ILE A 70 8.59 -5.14 -2.08
CA ILE A 70 9.71 -5.99 -1.66
C ILE A 70 9.70 -7.32 -2.41
N SER A 71 10.86 -7.97 -2.52
CA SER A 71 10.97 -9.34 -3.03
C SER A 71 10.30 -10.34 -2.10
N GLY A 72 9.85 -11.46 -2.66
CA GLY A 72 9.20 -12.51 -1.88
C GLY A 72 10.15 -13.18 -0.91
N LYS A 73 9.60 -13.69 0.21
CA LYS A 73 10.36 -14.26 1.33
C LYS A 73 11.28 -15.43 0.95
N LYS A 74 10.96 -16.17 -0.11
CA LYS A 74 11.73 -17.32 -0.62
C LYS A 74 12.63 -16.96 -1.81
N SER A 75 12.76 -15.67 -2.15
CA SER A 75 13.54 -15.22 -3.31
C SER A 75 15.05 -15.35 -3.12
N GLY A 76 15.51 -15.44 -1.86
CA GLY A 76 16.94 -15.40 -1.50
C GLY A 76 17.57 -14.02 -1.71
N LYS A 77 16.76 -12.98 -2.01
CA LYS A 77 17.19 -11.59 -2.18
C LYS A 77 16.73 -10.78 -0.98
N LEU A 78 17.63 -9.93 -0.48
CA LEU A 78 17.33 -8.89 0.49
C LEU A 78 17.40 -7.55 -0.24
N ASP A 79 16.26 -6.87 -0.36
CA ASP A 79 16.20 -5.54 -0.97
C ASP A 79 16.67 -4.50 0.05
N SER A 80 17.49 -3.54 -0.39
CA SER A 80 17.91 -2.45 0.50
C SER A 80 16.75 -1.47 0.75
N PRO A 81 16.70 -0.79 1.91
CA PRO A 81 15.66 0.19 2.20
C PRO A 81 15.50 1.28 1.14
N GLU A 82 16.60 1.69 0.49
CA GLU A 82 16.60 2.70 -0.57
C GLU A 82 15.85 2.19 -1.82
N ILE A 83 16.10 0.95 -2.23
CA ILE A 83 15.43 0.33 -3.38
C ILE A 83 13.94 0.14 -3.07
N VAL A 84 13.61 -0.32 -1.86
CA VAL A 84 12.22 -0.47 -1.40
C VAL A 84 11.51 0.88 -1.43
N ALA A 85 12.16 1.94 -0.94
CA ALA A 85 11.62 3.29 -0.96
C ALA A 85 11.36 3.82 -2.36
N GLU A 86 12.35 3.72 -3.26
CA GLU A 86 12.24 4.15 -4.65
C GLU A 86 11.08 3.46 -5.37
N LYS A 87 11.02 2.12 -5.29
CA LYS A 87 9.99 1.33 -5.96
C LYS A 87 8.60 1.60 -5.39
N THR A 88 8.48 1.66 -4.06
CA THR A 88 7.19 1.89 -3.39
C THR A 88 6.64 3.28 -3.71
N ILE A 89 7.45 4.33 -3.61
CA ILE A 89 7.00 5.69 -3.92
C ILE A 89 6.69 5.86 -5.40
N LYS A 90 7.52 5.28 -6.30
CA LYS A 90 7.23 5.29 -7.74
C LYS A 90 5.88 4.65 -8.02
N LEU A 91 5.61 3.47 -7.45
CA LEU A 91 4.33 2.78 -7.59
C LEU A 91 3.16 3.67 -7.15
N PHE A 92 3.26 4.29 -5.97
CA PHE A 92 2.17 5.09 -5.43
C PHE A 92 1.93 6.36 -6.24
N ARG A 93 2.97 7.03 -6.73
CA ARG A 93 2.84 8.17 -7.67
C ARG A 93 2.11 7.80 -8.96
N GLU A 94 2.21 6.55 -9.39
CA GLU A 94 1.54 6.07 -10.61
C GLU A 94 0.10 5.58 -10.37
N THR A 95 -0.29 5.28 -9.13
CA THR A 95 -1.53 4.52 -8.85
C THR A 95 -2.43 5.09 -7.76
N VAL A 96 -1.89 5.83 -6.80
CA VAL A 96 -2.64 6.37 -5.66
C VAL A 96 -3.06 7.81 -5.98
N PRO A 97 -4.34 8.17 -5.87
CA PRO A 97 -4.77 9.56 -6.00
C PRO A 97 -4.26 10.43 -4.83
N ALA A 98 -3.82 11.65 -5.12
CA ALA A 98 -3.34 12.61 -4.10
C ALA A 98 -4.38 12.97 -3.02
N ALA A 99 -5.68 12.75 -3.30
CA ALA A 99 -6.78 13.01 -2.37
C ALA A 99 -6.85 12.04 -1.18
N VAL A 100 -6.21 10.87 -1.24
CA VAL A 100 -6.19 9.92 -0.13
C VAL A 100 -5.56 10.57 1.11
N ALA A 101 -6.22 10.49 2.27
CA ALA A 101 -5.78 11.26 3.45
C ALA A 101 -4.42 10.81 4.00
N GLY A 102 -4.12 9.52 3.90
CA GLY A 102 -2.86 8.96 4.37
C GLY A 102 -2.66 7.51 3.96
N ILE A 103 -1.41 7.07 4.07
CA ILE A 103 -0.99 5.70 3.80
C ILE A 103 -0.34 5.16 5.08
N ALA A 104 -0.91 4.08 5.62
CA ALA A 104 -0.43 3.42 6.83
C ALA A 104 0.06 2.01 6.46
N PHE A 105 1.38 1.83 6.30
CA PHE A 105 1.96 0.56 5.85
C PHE A 105 1.72 -0.58 6.84
N LEU A 106 1.48 -1.79 6.32
CA LEU A 106 1.58 -3.03 7.08
C LEU A 106 3.02 -3.55 7.09
N SER A 107 3.41 -4.29 8.13
CA SER A 107 4.76 -4.90 8.23
C SER A 107 4.91 -6.14 7.34
N GLY A 108 3.82 -6.88 7.12
CA GLY A 108 3.74 -7.93 6.09
C GLY A 108 4.74 -9.07 6.26
N GLY A 109 5.17 -9.35 7.49
CA GLY A 109 6.12 -10.44 7.81
C GLY A 109 7.61 -10.05 7.78
N GLN A 110 7.92 -8.77 7.59
CA GLN A 110 9.25 -8.19 7.88
C GLN A 110 9.56 -8.25 9.38
N SER A 111 10.85 -8.20 9.75
CA SER A 111 11.23 -7.92 11.14
C SER A 111 10.90 -6.48 11.54
N ASP A 112 10.85 -6.19 12.85
CA ASP A 112 10.59 -4.85 13.36
C ASP A 112 11.64 -3.84 12.86
N GLU A 113 12.91 -4.25 12.83
CA GLU A 113 14.02 -3.45 12.33
C GLU A 113 13.91 -3.19 10.83
N GLU A 114 13.58 -4.21 10.04
CA GLU A 114 13.40 -4.10 8.59
C GLU A 114 12.24 -3.17 8.23
N ALA A 115 11.07 -3.37 8.86
CA ALA A 115 9.88 -2.56 8.63
C ALA A 115 10.12 -1.09 9.02
N THR A 116 10.88 -0.85 10.08
CA THR A 116 11.26 0.50 10.52
C THR A 116 12.26 1.15 9.58
N ALA A 117 13.30 0.43 9.16
CA ALA A 117 14.31 0.94 8.24
C ALA A 117 13.70 1.30 6.87
N ASN A 118 12.83 0.45 6.34
CA ASN A 118 12.14 0.69 5.08
C ASN A 118 11.20 1.89 5.16
N LEU A 119 10.40 2.01 6.23
CA LEU A 119 9.52 3.17 6.42
C LEU A 119 10.30 4.48 6.56
N ASN A 120 11.44 4.44 7.25
CA ASN A 120 12.33 5.60 7.36
C ASN A 120 12.87 6.02 5.99
N ALA A 121 13.37 5.08 5.19
CA ALA A 121 13.85 5.36 3.83
C ALA A 121 12.75 5.94 2.93
N ILE A 122 11.53 5.39 3.01
CA ILE A 122 10.34 5.87 2.29
C ILE A 122 10.04 7.34 2.62
N ASN A 123 10.14 7.72 3.90
CA ASN A 123 9.93 9.11 4.32
C ASN A 123 11.10 10.03 3.95
N ALA A 124 12.33 9.52 3.95
CA ALA A 124 13.54 10.30 3.69
C ALA A 124 13.75 10.66 2.22
N ILE A 125 13.19 9.88 1.28
CA ILE A 125 13.44 10.05 -0.16
C ILE A 125 12.83 11.33 -0.75
N GLY A 126 11.96 12.03 -0.01
CA GLY A 126 11.48 13.35 -0.39
C GLY A 126 10.08 13.66 0.11
N GLN A 127 9.51 14.74 -0.42
CA GLN A 127 8.13 15.13 -0.10
C GLN A 127 7.13 14.31 -0.92
N HIS A 128 6.03 13.94 -0.25
CA HIS A 128 4.95 13.15 -0.82
C HIS A 128 3.62 13.88 -0.59
N PRO A 129 2.64 13.73 -1.50
CA PRO A 129 1.32 14.34 -1.33
C PRO A 129 0.54 13.70 -0.17
N TRP A 130 0.88 12.46 0.21
CA TRP A 130 0.26 11.73 1.31
C TRP A 130 1.11 11.81 2.57
N LYS A 131 0.45 11.73 3.73
CA LYS A 131 1.14 11.36 4.98
C LYS A 131 1.44 9.87 4.96
N LEU A 132 2.71 9.51 5.17
CA LEU A 132 3.18 8.14 5.19
C LEU A 132 3.49 7.75 6.64
N THR A 133 2.84 6.69 7.12
CA THR A 133 2.95 6.19 8.49
C THR A 133 2.82 4.66 8.50
N PHE A 134 2.70 4.06 9.67
CA PHE A 134 2.56 2.62 9.85
C PHE A 134 1.23 2.23 10.52
N SER A 135 0.83 0.99 10.27
CA SER A 135 -0.18 0.22 10.99
C SER A 135 0.39 -1.19 11.20
N TYR A 136 1.38 -1.28 12.10
CA TYR A 136 2.06 -2.52 12.48
C TYR A 136 1.32 -3.18 13.65
N GLY A 137 1.43 -4.51 13.77
CA GLY A 137 0.81 -5.30 14.82
C GLY A 137 1.67 -6.49 15.21
#